data_AF-A0A3M0XVG8-F1
#
_entry.id   AF-A0A3M0XVG8-F1
#
_cell.length_a   1.000
_cell.length_b   1.000
_cell.length_c   1.000
_cell.angle_alpha   90.00
_cell.angle_beta   90.00
_cell.angle_gamma   90.00
#
_symmetry.space_group_name_H-M   'P 1'
#
loop_
_entity.id
_entity.type
_entity.pdbx_description
1 polymer ?
#
loop_
_entity_poly.entity_id
_entity_poly.type
_entity_poly.pdbx_seq_one_letter_code
_entity_poly.pdbx_strand_id
1 'polypeptide(L)' 'MELSDTQIERYARHLVLPEIGEEGQARLLDARVLVIGPDGRIFG' A
#
# COMPACT_ATOMS: atom_id res chain seq x y z
N MET A 1 13.11 -0.47 4.69
CA MET A 1 13.23 -1.77 4.01
C MET A 1 13.24 -1.47 2.54
N GLU A 2 14.20 -2.02 1.79
CA GLU A 2 14.26 -1.84 0.33
C GLU A 2 13.25 -2.79 -0.33
N LEU A 3 12.57 -2.33 -1.38
CA LEU A 3 11.59 -3.15 -2.10
C LEU A 3 12.30 -4.23 -2.92
N SER A 4 11.75 -5.44 -2.95
CA SER A 4 12.24 -6.46 -3.89
C SER A 4 11.85 -6.12 -5.33
N ASP A 5 12.57 -6.66 -6.31
CA ASP A 5 12.28 -6.46 -7.75
C ASP A 5 10.81 -6.78 -8.09
N THR A 6 10.27 -7.86 -7.53
CA THR A 6 8.85 -8.22 -7.72
C THR A 6 7.89 -7.22 -7.10
N GLN A 7 8.26 -6.59 -5.98
CA GLN A 7 7.47 -5.52 -5.36
C GLN A 7 7.56 -4.24 -6.19
N ILE A 8 8.73 -3.91 -6.74
CA ILE A 8 8.92 -2.76 -7.63
C ILE A 8 8.02 -2.90 -8.87
N GLU A 9 8.04 -4.06 -9.54
CA GLU A 9 7.15 -4.33 -10.68
C GLU A 9 5.67 -4.24 -10.30
N ARG A 10 5.28 -4.81 -9.14
CA ARG A 10 3.89 -4.82 -8.66
C ARG A 10 3.38 -3.42 -8.30
N TYR A 11 4.22 -2.57 -7.73
CA TYR A 11 3.84 -1.25 -7.19
C TYR A 11 4.35 -0.07 -8.01
N ALA A 12 4.88 -0.29 -9.22
CA ALA A 12 5.48 0.73 -10.08
C ALA A 12 4.65 2.01 -10.21
N ARG A 13 3.31 1.89 -10.30
CA ARG A 13 2.40 3.04 -10.39
C ARG A 13 2.32 3.89 -9.13
N HIS A 14 2.58 3.34 -7.95
CA HIS A 14 2.65 4.09 -6.70
C HIS A 14 4.04 4.72 -6.51
N LEU A 15 5.10 4.06 -6.97
CA LEU A 15 6.47 4.56 -6.84
C LEU A 15 6.70 5.87 -7.60
N VAL A 16 5.99 6.08 -8.70
CA VAL A 16 6.09 7.32 -9.49
C VAL A 16 5.27 8.48 -8.92
N LEU A 17 4.38 8.23 -7.97
CA LEU A 17 3.57 9.28 -7.35
C LEU A 17 4.43 10.05 -6.33
N PRO A 18 4.64 11.37 -6.49
CA PRO A 18 5.47 12.16 -5.58
C PRO A 18 5.06 12.07 -4.11
N GLU A 19 3.77 11.87 -3.84
CA GLU A 19 3.20 11.80 -2.50
C GLU A 19 3.39 10.44 -1.82
N ILE A 20 3.70 9.38 -2.58
CA ILE A 20 3.90 8.03 -2.06
C ILE A 20 5.39 7.66 -2.16
N GLY A 21 5.93 7.62 -3.38
CA GLY A 21 7.29 7.19 -3.64
C GLY A 21 7.61 5.80 -3.07
N GLU A 22 8.90 5.48 -3.05
CA GLU A 22 9.39 4.22 -2.48
C GLU A 22 9.18 4.16 -0.95
N GLU A 23 9.44 5.26 -0.25
CA GLU A 23 9.30 5.33 1.20
C GLU A 23 7.85 5.10 1.66
N GLY A 24 6.89 5.76 1.02
CA GLY A 24 5.47 5.57 1.34
C GLY A 24 5.01 4.16 1.04
N GLN A 25 5.47 3.57 -0.07
CA GLN A 25 5.15 2.19 -0.41
C GLN A 25 5.74 1.18 0.60
N ALA A 26 6.97 1.40 1.07
CA ALA A 26 7.59 0.58 2.13
C ALA A 26 6.79 0.70 3.45
N ARG A 27 6.36 1.90 3.83
CA ARG A 27 5.53 2.13 5.02
C ARG A 27 4.17 1.44 4.92
N LEU A 28 3.56 1.38 3.74
CA LEU A 28 2.31 0.65 3.50
C LEU A 28 2.49 -0.86 3.65
N LEU A 29 3.63 -1.41 3.22
CA LEU A 29 3.93 -2.84 3.38
C LEU A 29 4.17 -3.22 4.85
N ASP A 30 4.80 -2.34 5.62
CA ASP A 30 5.02 -2.55 7.05
C ASP A 30 3.77 -2.26 7.91
N ALA A 31 2.76 -1.62 7.32
CA ALA A 31 1.54 -1.24 8.03
C ALA A 31 0.69 -2.46 8.42
N ARG A 32 0.06 -2.38 9.59
CA ARG A 32 -0.95 -3.35 10.04
C ARG A 32 -2.28 -2.64 10.20
N VAL A 33 -3.29 -3.14 9.50
CA VAL A 33 -4.65 -2.57 9.52
C VAL A 33 -5.60 -3.62 10.09
N LEU A 34 -6.34 -3.25 11.14
CA LEU A 34 -7.46 -4.02 11.66
C LEU A 34 -8.74 -3.51 11.00
N VAL A 35 -9.50 -4.41 10.36
CA VAL A 35 -10.81 -4.10 9.80
C VAL A 35 -11.88 -4.77 10.65
N ILE A 36 -12.85 -4.01 11.15
CA ILE A 36 -13.96 -4.50 11.99
C ILE A 36 -15.27 -4.34 11.20
N GLY A 37 -16.02 -5.43 11.02
CA GLY A 37 -17.28 -5.46 10.27
C GLY A 37 -17.09 -5.86 8.80
N PRO A 38 -17.22 -7.15 8.45
CA PRO A 38 -17.00 -7.63 7.08
C PRO A 38 -18.28 -7.61 6.22
N ASP A 39 -19.38 -7.00 6.68
CA ASP A 39 -20.69 -7.09 6.01
C ASP A 39 -20.82 -6.21 4.75
N GLY A 40 -19.76 -5.50 4.35
CA GLY A 40 -19.62 -4.95 3.00
C GLY A 40 -20.60 -3.82 2.64
N ARG A 41 -21.37 -3.30 3.60
CA ARG A 41 -22.32 -2.20 3.37
C ARG A 41 -21.68 -0.86 3.70
N ILE A 42 -21.44 -0.07 2.66
CA ILE A 42 -21.27 1.38 2.78
C ILE A 42 -22.65 1.91 3.17
N PHE A 43 -22.82 2.42 4.39
CA PHE A 43 -24.03 3.16 4.75
C PHE A 43 -24.07 4.42 3.88
N GLY A 44 -25.09 4.49 3.02
CA GLY A 44 -25.43 5.69 2.24
C GLY A 44 -26.07 6.77 3.09
#